data_AF-A0A2N4YXD3-F1
#
_entry.id   AF-A0A2N4YXD3-F1
#
_cell.length_a   1.000
_cell.length_b   1.000
_cell.length_c   1.000
_cell.angle_alpha   90.00
_cell.angle_beta   90.00
_cell.angle_gamma   90.00
#
_symmetry.space_group_name_H-M   'P 1'
#
loop_
_entity.id
_entity.type
_entity.pdbx_description
1 polymer ?
#
loop_
_entity_poly.entity_id
_entity_poly.type
_entity_poly.pdbx_seq_one_letter_code
_entity_poly.pdbx_strand_id
1 'polypeptide(L)'
;YPIVAAFAREKGIALRIDRQVAAQSGLDQQAARSSAGFSSEFYGEAVSEELFLQTLAASIARGERSLEVMCHPAFVDQTIMGSAYCYPRLGELDVLTSAALKAAVADRGYRLGTYRDV
;
A
#
# COMPACT_ATOMS: atom_id res chain seq x y z
N TYR A 1 9.99 11.73 -9.59
CA TYR A 1 10.82 10.79 -8.79
C TYR A 1 12.23 10.47 -9.32
N PRO A 2 12.81 11.02 -10.42
CA PRO A 2 14.11 10.53 -10.94
C PRO A 2 15.25 10.46 -9.91
N ILE A 3 15.35 11.47 -9.03
CA ILE A 3 16.36 11.50 -7.96
C ILE A 3 16.20 10.33 -6.98
N VAL A 4 14.95 10.03 -6.59
CA VAL A 4 14.64 8.94 -5.65
C VAL A 4 14.88 7.58 -6.29
N ALA A 5 14.52 7.40 -7.57
CA ALA A 5 14.81 6.17 -8.31
C ALA A 5 16.32 5.97 -8.52
N ALA A 6 17.05 7.03 -8.85
CA ALA A 6 18.51 6.99 -8.97
C ALA A 6 19.17 6.59 -7.64
N PHE A 7 18.74 7.19 -6.53
CA PHE A 7 19.21 6.83 -5.19
C PHE A 7 18.86 5.38 -4.83
N ALA A 8 17.62 4.94 -5.09
CA ALA A 8 17.19 3.57 -4.81
C ALA A 8 18.05 2.55 -5.56
N ARG A 9 18.35 2.83 -6.84
CA ARG A 9 19.26 2.03 -7.67
C ARG A 9 20.68 2.02 -7.13
N GLU A 10 21.23 3.17 -6.75
CA GLU A 10 22.57 3.28 -6.16
C GLU A 10 22.67 2.47 -4.86
N LYS A 11 21.62 2.46 -4.03
CA LYS A 11 21.59 1.73 -2.76
C LYS A 11 21.10 0.29 -2.88
N GLY A 12 20.67 -0.16 -4.06
CA GLY A 12 20.12 -1.50 -4.28
C GLY A 12 18.80 -1.77 -3.55
N ILE A 13 18.06 -0.72 -3.18
CA ILE A 13 16.78 -0.82 -2.47
C ILE A 13 15.61 -0.69 -3.44
N ALA A 14 14.51 -1.36 -3.10
CA ALA A 14 13.26 -1.22 -3.84
C ALA A 14 12.54 0.09 -3.44
N LEU A 15 11.67 0.55 -4.32
CA LEU A 15 11.00 1.85 -4.23
C LEU A 15 9.50 1.69 -4.48
N ARG A 16 8.66 2.38 -3.70
CA ARG A 16 7.24 2.56 -4.01
C ARG A 16 7.06 3.35 -5.31
N ILE A 17 6.28 2.82 -6.24
CA ILE A 17 5.92 3.52 -7.48
C ILE A 17 4.40 3.54 -7.62
N ASP A 18 3.82 4.73 -7.43
CA ASP A 18 2.47 5.00 -7.93
C ASP A 18 2.54 5.18 -9.45
N ARG A 19 2.09 4.15 -10.16
CA ARG A 19 2.17 4.11 -11.63
C ARG A 19 1.19 5.08 -12.30
N GLN A 20 0.09 5.43 -11.66
CA GLN A 20 -0.84 6.42 -12.19
C GLN A 20 -0.19 7.80 -12.18
N VAL A 21 0.42 8.17 -11.05
CA VAL A 21 1.15 9.44 -10.92
C VAL A 21 2.42 9.45 -11.80
N ALA A 22 3.14 8.33 -11.87
CA ALA A 22 4.33 8.20 -12.71
C ALA A 22 4.00 8.38 -14.20
N ALA A 23 2.91 7.77 -14.67
CA ALA A 23 2.45 7.89 -16.06
C ALA A 23 2.09 9.34 -16.40
N GLN A 24 1.35 10.03 -15.52
CA GLN A 24 0.97 11.44 -15.71
C GLN A 24 2.19 12.37 -15.78
N SER A 25 3.29 11.99 -15.12
CA SER A 25 4.52 12.78 -15.06
C SER A 25 5.55 12.40 -16.14
N GLY A 26 5.24 11.44 -17.03
CA GLY A 26 6.15 10.97 -18.09
C GLY A 26 7.40 10.26 -17.58
N LEU A 27 7.33 9.64 -16.40
CA LEU A 27 8.50 9.05 -15.74
C LEU A 27 8.58 7.53 -15.99
N ASP A 28 9.80 7.01 -16.22
CA ASP A 28 10.07 5.60 -16.52
C ASP A 28 9.74 4.64 -15.35
N GLN A 29 8.62 3.94 -15.47
CA GLN A 29 8.09 3.02 -14.47
C GLN A 29 8.94 1.77 -14.24
N GLN A 30 9.96 1.53 -15.06
CA GLN A 30 10.92 0.42 -14.89
C GLN A 30 12.25 0.86 -14.28
N ALA A 31 12.40 2.15 -13.93
CA ALA A 31 13.65 2.70 -13.43
C ALA A 31 14.11 2.14 -12.07
N ALA A 32 13.24 1.45 -11.32
CA ALA A 32 13.57 0.85 -10.03
C ALA A 32 12.74 -0.43 -9.75
N ARG A 33 13.32 -1.31 -8.92
CA ARG A 33 12.65 -2.48 -8.35
C ARG A 33 11.48 -2.04 -7.47
N SER A 34 10.29 -2.60 -7.68
CA SER A 34 9.04 -2.17 -7.02
C SER A 34 7.99 -3.29 -7.04
N SER A 35 6.94 -3.16 -6.23
CA SER A 35 5.73 -4.00 -6.36
C SER A 35 5.08 -3.81 -7.72
N ALA A 36 4.33 -4.81 -8.21
CA ALA A 36 3.65 -4.73 -9.50
C ALA A 36 2.48 -3.73 -9.48
N GLY A 37 1.79 -3.62 -8.34
CA GLY A 37 0.75 -2.64 -8.07
C GLY A 37 1.04 -1.81 -6.81
N PHE A 38 0.42 -0.63 -6.74
CA PHE A 38 0.35 0.22 -5.56
C PHE A 38 -1.08 0.76 -5.41
N SER A 39 -1.58 0.83 -4.17
CA SER A 39 -2.86 1.48 -3.85
C SER A 39 -2.72 2.38 -2.62
N SER A 40 -3.23 3.60 -2.76
CA SER A 40 -3.40 4.59 -1.70
C SER A 40 -4.84 4.74 -1.22
N GLU A 41 -5.76 3.91 -1.72
CA GLU A 41 -7.21 4.09 -1.52
C GLU A 41 -7.67 3.74 -0.10
N PHE A 42 -6.91 2.92 0.63
CA PHE A 42 -7.20 2.58 2.03
C PHE A 42 -6.83 3.75 2.96
N TYR A 43 -7.64 4.82 2.88
CA TYR A 43 -7.41 6.08 3.58
C TYR A 43 -8.73 6.86 3.72
N GLY A 44 -8.77 7.83 4.63
CA GLY A 44 -9.95 8.66 4.87
C GLY A 44 -11.07 7.92 5.60
N GLU A 45 -12.30 8.37 5.37
CA GLU A 45 -13.52 7.82 5.98
C GLU A 45 -13.99 6.51 5.33
N ALA A 46 -13.40 6.12 4.19
CA ALA A 46 -13.82 4.93 3.43
C ALA A 46 -13.19 3.62 3.94
N VAL A 47 -12.30 3.70 4.93
CA VAL A 47 -11.57 2.57 5.50
C VAL A 47 -12.52 1.48 6.00
N SER A 48 -12.47 0.31 5.39
CA SER A 48 -13.31 -0.84 5.70
C SER A 48 -12.70 -2.14 5.17
N GLU A 49 -13.12 -3.29 5.70
CA GLU A 49 -12.74 -4.61 5.14
C GLU A 49 -13.18 -4.74 3.68
N GLU A 50 -14.39 -4.28 3.36
CA GLU A 50 -14.97 -4.24 2.01
C GLU A 50 -14.03 -3.52 1.04
N LEU A 51 -13.62 -2.29 1.37
CA LEU A 51 -12.69 -1.50 0.54
C LEU A 51 -11.38 -2.26 0.32
N PHE A 52 -10.80 -2.83 1.38
CA PHE A 52 -9.54 -3.57 1.27
C PHE A 52 -9.68 -4.76 0.33
N LEU A 53 -10.76 -5.54 0.45
CA LEU A 53 -11.01 -6.69 -0.42
C LEU A 53 -11.28 -6.29 -1.87
N GLN A 54 -11.94 -5.15 -2.11
CA GLN A 54 -12.10 -4.58 -3.45
C GLN A 54 -10.74 -4.17 -4.05
N THR A 55 -9.84 -3.59 -3.25
CA THR A 55 -8.47 -3.28 -3.68
C THR A 55 -7.72 -4.55 -4.13
N LEU A 56 -7.82 -5.64 -3.37
CA LEU A 56 -7.19 -6.92 -3.73
C LEU A 56 -7.78 -7.50 -5.02
N ALA A 57 -9.11 -7.44 -5.17
CA ALA A 57 -9.80 -7.93 -6.37
C ALA A 57 -9.39 -7.14 -7.62
N ALA A 58 -9.30 -5.82 -7.50
CA ALA A 58 -8.85 -4.95 -8.58
C ALA A 58 -7.40 -5.26 -8.99
N SER A 59 -6.52 -5.58 -8.05
CA SER A 59 -5.15 -5.99 -8.32
C SER A 59 -5.07 -7.35 -9.04
N ILE A 60 -5.85 -8.34 -8.60
CA ILE A 60 -5.99 -9.63 -9.29
C ILE A 60 -6.49 -9.44 -10.73
N ALA A 61 -7.51 -8.60 -10.92
CA ALA A 61 -8.06 -8.31 -12.24
C ALA A 61 -7.04 -7.67 -13.19
N ARG A 62 -6.08 -6.90 -12.67
CA ARG A 62 -4.95 -6.34 -13.43
C ARG A 62 -3.80 -7.34 -13.65
N GLY A 63 -3.87 -8.55 -13.08
CA GLY A 63 -2.81 -9.55 -13.18
C GLY A 63 -1.53 -9.18 -12.42
N GLU A 64 -1.63 -8.30 -11.42
CA GLU A 64 -0.48 -7.88 -10.62
C GLU A 64 0.03 -9.02 -9.75
N ARG A 65 1.32 -9.36 -9.88
CA ARG A 65 1.94 -10.46 -9.11
C ARG A 65 2.33 -10.07 -7.68
N SER A 66 2.31 -8.79 -7.38
CA SER A 66 2.53 -8.23 -6.04
C SER A 66 1.84 -6.89 -5.93
N LEU A 67 1.27 -6.60 -4.76
CA LEU A 67 0.56 -5.37 -4.48
C LEU A 67 1.07 -4.77 -3.19
N GLU A 68 1.33 -3.47 -3.20
CA GLU A 68 1.51 -2.67 -2.00
C GLU A 68 0.24 -1.88 -1.72
N VAL A 69 -0.33 -2.03 -0.52
CA VAL A 69 -1.45 -1.20 -0.03
C VAL A 69 -0.90 -0.31 1.08
N MET A 70 -0.98 1.00 0.88
CA MET A 70 -0.61 1.98 1.90
C MET A 70 -1.64 2.01 3.03
N CYS A 71 -1.19 2.16 4.27
CA CYS A 71 -2.02 2.30 5.45
C CYS A 71 -1.30 3.12 6.53
N HIS A 72 -2.02 3.55 7.56
CA HIS A 72 -1.57 4.39 8.66
C HIS A 72 -2.11 3.96 10.05
N PRO A 73 -2.20 2.66 10.38
CA PRO A 73 -2.76 2.22 11.66
C PRO A 73 -1.92 2.74 12.85
N ALA A 74 -2.60 3.20 13.90
CA ALA A 74 -1.94 3.67 15.11
C ALA A 74 -2.93 3.74 16.29
N PHE A 75 -2.40 3.59 17.50
CA PHE A 75 -3.08 4.10 18.70
C PHE A 75 -2.95 5.63 18.77
N VAL A 76 -3.87 6.26 19.50
CA VAL A 76 -3.86 7.72 19.69
C VAL A 76 -3.12 8.09 20.97
N ASP A 77 -2.03 8.82 20.82
CA ASP A 77 -1.30 9.49 21.89
C ASP A 77 -1.20 11.01 21.61
N GLN A 78 -0.56 11.76 22.52
CA GLN A 78 -0.42 13.21 22.38
C GLN A 78 0.34 13.63 21.11
N THR A 79 1.26 12.81 20.62
CA THR A 79 2.00 13.09 19.39
C THR A 79 1.08 12.92 18.18
N ILE A 80 0.31 11.82 18.13
CA ILE A 80 -0.64 11.53 17.05
C ILE A 80 -1.79 12.53 17.02
N MET A 81 -2.22 13.06 18.17
CA MET A 81 -3.24 14.13 18.23
C MET A 81 -2.84 15.41 17.47
N GLY A 82 -1.56 15.62 17.19
CA GLY A 82 -1.09 16.70 16.33
C GLY A 82 -1.29 16.45 14.82
N SER A 83 -1.66 15.24 14.40
CA SER A 83 -1.90 14.90 13.00
C SER A 83 -3.32 15.23 12.57
N ALA A 84 -3.47 15.82 11.38
CA ALA A 84 -4.79 15.98 10.74
C ALA A 84 -5.50 14.63 10.48
N TYR A 85 -4.74 13.53 10.44
CA TYR A 85 -5.25 12.17 10.30
C TYR A 85 -5.03 11.40 11.60
N CYS A 86 -5.69 11.82 12.69
CA CYS A 86 -5.51 11.24 14.04
C CYS A 86 -6.43 10.03 14.27
N TYR A 87 -7.73 10.28 14.45
CA TYR A 87 -8.70 9.24 14.83
C TYR A 87 -8.95 8.14 13.79
N PRO A 88 -8.95 8.41 12.46
CA PRO A 88 -9.15 7.36 11.47
C PRO A 88 -8.13 6.21 11.53
N ARG A 89 -6.94 6.45 12.12
CA ARG A 89 -5.90 5.43 12.31
C ARG A 89 -6.32 4.27 13.21
N LEU A 90 -7.26 4.51 14.13
CA LEU A 90 -7.85 3.45 14.95
C LEU A 90 -8.72 2.53 14.09
N GLY A 91 -9.53 3.09 13.19
CA GLY A 91 -10.34 2.32 12.26
C GLY A 91 -9.48 1.48 11.31
N GLU A 92 -8.38 2.05 10.80
CA GLU A 92 -7.39 1.28 10.04
C GLU A 92 -6.81 0.10 10.85
N LEU A 93 -6.45 0.33 12.11
CA LEU A 93 -5.93 -0.71 12.99
C LEU A 93 -6.95 -1.83 13.22
N ASP A 94 -8.21 -1.49 13.51
CA ASP A 94 -9.27 -2.46 13.73
C ASP A 94 -9.50 -3.34 12.50
N VAL A 95 -9.60 -2.72 11.31
CA VAL A 95 -9.77 -3.45 10.05
C VAL A 95 -8.58 -4.35 9.76
N LEU A 96 -7.35 -3.83 9.82
CA LEU A 96 -6.13 -4.58 9.46
C LEU A 96 -5.80 -5.70 10.46
N THR A 97 -6.30 -5.62 11.69
CA THR A 97 -6.08 -6.66 12.71
C THR A 97 -7.18 -7.71 12.76
N SER A 98 -8.31 -7.48 12.08
CA SER A 98 -9.43 -8.41 11.95
C SER A 98 -8.99 -9.81 11.51
N ALA A 99 -9.47 -10.84 12.21
CA ALA A 99 -9.26 -12.23 11.82
C ALA A 99 -9.95 -12.57 10.50
N ALA A 100 -11.13 -11.98 10.25
CA ALA A 100 -11.89 -12.19 9.02
C ALA A 100 -11.14 -11.66 7.80
N LEU A 101 -10.59 -10.44 7.89
CA LEU A 101 -9.79 -9.88 6.81
C LEU A 101 -8.55 -10.73 6.51
N LYS A 102 -7.81 -11.16 7.55
CA LYS A 102 -6.62 -12.01 7.38
C LYS A 102 -6.93 -13.32 6.66
N ALA A 103 -8.03 -13.98 7.04
CA ALA A 103 -8.49 -15.18 6.35
C ALA A 103 -8.86 -14.88 4.89
N ALA A 104 -9.64 -13.82 4.65
CA ALA A 104 -10.07 -13.42 3.33
C ALA A 104 -8.93 -13.03 2.37
N VAL A 105 -7.83 -12.47 2.90
CA VAL A 105 -6.59 -12.20 2.15
C VAL A 105 -5.92 -13.51 1.72
N ALA A 106 -5.78 -14.47 2.65
CA ALA A 106 -5.17 -15.77 2.38
C ALA A 106 -6.00 -16.61 1.39
N ASP A 107 -7.32 -16.61 1.52
CA ASP A 107 -8.25 -17.33 0.62
C ASP A 107 -8.17 -16.82 -0.83
N ARG A 108 -7.77 -15.56 -1.03
CA ARG A 108 -7.53 -14.95 -2.34
C ARG A 108 -6.14 -15.27 -2.91
N GLY A 109 -5.35 -16.10 -2.22
CA GLY A 109 -4.02 -16.53 -2.65
C GLY A 109 -2.91 -15.51 -2.39
N TYR A 110 -3.17 -14.44 -1.63
CA TYR A 110 -2.12 -13.52 -1.22
C TYR A 110 -1.29 -14.10 -0.07
N ARG A 111 0.03 -13.92 -0.17
CA ARG A 111 0.96 -14.08 0.94
C ARG A 111 1.48 -12.70 1.33
N LEU A 112 1.46 -12.39 2.62
CA LEU A 112 2.11 -11.17 3.11
C LEU A 112 3.61 -11.22 2.81
N GLY A 113 4.10 -10.14 2.22
CA GLY A 113 5.49 -9.98 1.80
C GLY A 113 6.06 -8.65 2.25
N THR A 114 7.35 -8.47 1.99
CA THR A 114 8.08 -7.24 2.24
C THR A 114 8.73 -6.75 0.95
N TYR A 115 9.34 -5.57 0.98
CA TYR A 115 10.16 -5.08 -0.13
C TYR A 115 11.40 -5.94 -0.47
N ARG A 116 11.68 -6.99 0.31
CA ARG A 116 12.72 -7.98 -0.04
C ARG A 116 12.22 -9.00 -1.06
N ASP A 117 10.90 -9.19 -1.19
CA ASP A 117 10.26 -10.15 -2.08
C ASP A 117 10.03 -9.61 -3.51
N VAL A 118 10.29 -8.32 -3.74
CA VAL A 118 10.20 -7.65 -5.05
C VAL A 118 11.56 -7.50 -5.71
#